data_AF-A0A3M8WYU9-F1
#
_entry.id   AF-A0A3M8WYU9-F1
#
_cell.length_a   1.000
_cell.length_b   1.000
_cell.length_c   1.000
_cell.angle_alpha   90.00
_cell.angle_beta   90.00
_cell.angle_gamma   90.00
#
_symmetry.space_group_name_H-M   'P 1'
#
loop_
_entity.id
_entity.type
_entity.pdbx_description
1 polymer ?
#
loop_
_entity_poly.entity_id
_entity_poly.type
_entity_poly.pdbx_seq_one_letter_code
_entity_poly.pdbx_strand_id
1 'polypeptide(L)'
;MARVQDCRSRPDLGHRTSEFDFLIRDRASQFSRSFDMVLASEGIKVVKIPPRCPQANAYAERFVRTVRSEVTDRILIFGRRHLRTVLNEYIQHYNGRRPHRGQQLHPPRPDHPIADPSHERIKRRQRLGGLINEYERAA
;
A
#
# COMPACT_ATOMS: atom_id res chain seq x y z
N MET A 1 -9.72 4.17 4.29
CA MET A 1 -9.13 2.99 3.61
C MET A 1 -7.63 3.15 3.56
N ALA A 2 -6.85 2.17 4.01
CA ALA A 2 -5.39 2.23 3.97
C ALA A 2 -4.93 2.23 2.50
N ARG A 3 -4.60 3.41 1.98
CA ARG A 3 -3.99 3.60 0.66
C ARG A 3 -2.48 3.53 0.86
N VAL A 4 -1.81 2.64 0.13
CA VAL A 4 -0.35 2.54 0.16
C VAL A 4 0.14 3.00 -1.19
N GLN A 5 0.85 4.13 -1.24
CA GLN A 5 1.22 4.79 -2.49
C GLN A 5 2.59 4.31 -2.99
N ASP A 6 2.72 4.19 -4.31
CA ASP A 6 3.90 3.72 -5.05
C ASP A 6 5.14 4.63 -4.86
N CYS A 7 6.27 4.03 -4.49
CA CYS A 7 7.55 4.69 -4.23
C CYS A 7 8.43 4.70 -5.49
N ARG A 8 8.03 5.44 -6.52
CA ARG A 8 8.89 5.79 -7.66
C ARG A 8 9.37 7.25 -7.56
N SER A 9 10.70 7.39 -7.46
CA SER A 9 11.46 8.65 -7.61
C SER A 9 11.10 9.79 -6.64
N ARG A 10 12.00 10.77 -6.50
CA ARG A 10 11.90 11.98 -5.66
C ARG A 10 10.44 12.47 -5.57
N PRO A 11 9.88 12.74 -4.37
CA PRO A 11 8.50 13.18 -4.26
C PRO A 11 8.39 14.58 -4.89
N ASP A 12 8.06 14.61 -6.17
CA ASP A 12 7.37 15.73 -6.76
C ASP A 12 5.92 15.64 -6.28
N LEU A 13 5.63 16.45 -5.26
CA LEU A 13 4.35 16.49 -4.58
C LEU A 13 3.31 17.28 -5.38
N GLY A 14 3.75 18.15 -6.30
CA GLY A 14 2.90 19.18 -6.92
C GLY A 14 1.77 18.69 -7.83
N HIS A 15 1.71 17.40 -8.19
CA HIS A 15 0.64 16.85 -9.02
C HIS A 15 -0.23 15.77 -8.35
N ARG A 16 0.02 15.40 -7.07
CA ARG A 16 -0.76 14.36 -6.36
C ARG A 16 -1.40 14.82 -5.05
N THR A 17 -1.17 16.06 -4.66
CA THR A 17 -1.62 16.64 -3.39
C THR A 17 -3.09 17.09 -3.41
N SER A 18 -3.69 17.23 -4.59
CA SER A 18 -5.12 17.51 -4.75
C SER A 18 -6.06 16.35 -4.38
N GLU A 19 -5.55 15.18 -4.01
CA GLU A 19 -6.38 13.99 -3.70
C GLU A 19 -6.59 13.77 -2.20
N PHE A 20 -5.93 14.53 -1.32
CA PHE A 20 -5.91 14.28 0.13
C PHE A 20 -5.95 15.56 0.96
N ASP A 21 -6.95 15.68 1.83
CA ASP A 21 -7.08 16.85 2.72
C ASP A 21 -6.30 16.70 4.04
N PHE A 22 -6.06 15.45 4.48
CA PHE A 22 -5.46 15.17 5.78
C PHE A 22 -4.44 14.03 5.75
N LEU A 23 -3.37 14.18 6.53
CA LEU A 23 -2.47 13.10 6.91
C LEU A 23 -2.64 12.80 8.41
N ILE A 24 -3.05 11.57 8.74
CA ILE A 24 -3.07 11.10 10.13
C ILE A 24 -1.76 10.36 10.41
N ARG A 25 -1.02 10.77 11.45
CA ARG A 25 0.24 10.12 11.85
C ARG A 25 0.41 10.03 13.37
N ASP A 26 1.31 9.16 13.81
CA ASP A 26 1.77 9.11 15.19
C ASP A 26 2.72 10.29 15.53
N ARG A 27 3.26 10.32 16.75
CA ARG A 27 4.20 11.35 17.22
C ARG A 27 5.68 10.92 17.13
N ALA A 28 6.03 9.95 16.30
CA ALA A 28 7.41 9.49 16.20
C ALA A 28 8.38 10.63 15.81
N SER A 29 9.59 10.60 16.37
CA SER A 29 10.60 11.66 16.20
C SER A 29 11.14 11.78 14.77
N GLN A 30 10.97 10.74 13.96
CA GLN A 30 11.29 10.75 12.53
C GLN A 30 10.48 11.78 11.72
N PHE A 31 9.35 12.26 12.24
CA PHE A 31 8.53 13.29 11.59
C PHE A 31 8.92 14.68 12.09
N SER A 32 9.88 15.29 11.38
CA SER A 32 10.38 16.63 11.67
C SER A 32 9.35 17.73 11.38
N ARG A 33 9.61 18.94 11.90
CA ARG A 33 8.83 20.14 11.54
C ARG A 33 8.89 20.44 10.04
N SER A 34 10.04 20.21 9.41
CA SER A 34 10.21 20.42 7.96
C SER A 34 9.33 19.48 7.15
N PHE A 35 9.10 18.25 7.62
CA PHE A 35 8.16 17.32 6.99
C PHE A 35 6.72 17.83 7.06
N ASP A 36 6.27 18.28 8.23
CA ASP A 36 4.92 18.84 8.41
C ASP A 36 4.73 20.11 7.54
N MET A 37 5.78 20.92 7.35
CA MET A 37 5.75 22.12 6.51
C MET A 37 5.59 21.82 5.01
N VAL A 38 6.28 20.80 4.50
CA VAL A 38 6.17 20.40 3.09
C VAL A 38 4.75 19.91 2.77
N LEU A 39 4.10 19.23 3.71
CA LEU A 39 2.70 18.82 3.52
C LEU A 39 1.74 20.01 3.60
N ALA A 40 2.00 20.95 4.50
CA ALA A 40 1.19 22.16 4.62
C ALA A 40 1.29 23.07 3.38
N SER A 41 2.47 23.19 2.77
CA SER A 41 2.62 23.95 1.51
C SER A 41 1.85 23.34 0.34
N GLU A 42 1.51 22.06 0.46
CA GLU A 42 0.72 21.30 -0.50
C GLU A 42 -0.77 21.22 -0.12
N GLY A 43 -1.21 21.97 0.90
CA GLY A 43 -2.60 22.00 1.36
C GLY A 43 -3.04 20.84 2.25
N ILE A 44 -2.13 19.93 2.62
CA ILE A 44 -2.44 18.74 3.43
C ILE A 44 -2.34 19.08 4.92
N LYS A 45 -3.42 18.88 5.68
CA LYS A 45 -3.41 19.08 7.13
C LYS A 45 -2.89 17.84 7.87
N VAL A 46 -1.81 18.02 8.64
CA VAL A 46 -1.26 16.96 9.49
C VAL A 46 -2.03 16.87 10.81
N VAL A 47 -2.64 15.71 11.08
CA VAL A 47 -3.34 15.37 12.31
C VAL A 47 -2.52 14.35 13.10
N LYS A 48 -2.10 14.72 14.31
CA LYS A 48 -1.33 13.84 15.21
C LYS A 48 -2.29 13.04 16.07
N ILE A 49 -2.16 11.73 16.05
CA ILE A 49 -2.93 10.79 16.88
C ILE A 49 -2.80 11.15 18.37
N PRO A 50 -3.87 11.10 19.19
CA PRO A 50 -3.77 11.33 20.63
C PRO A 50 -2.72 10.45 21.32
N PRO A 51 -2.03 10.94 22.36
CA PRO A 51 -1.01 10.13 23.03
C PRO A 51 -1.67 8.91 23.68
N ARG A 52 -1.01 7.75 23.61
CA ARG A 52 -1.52 6.47 24.13
C ARG A 52 -2.79 5.96 23.44
N CYS A 53 -3.06 6.34 22.19
CA CYS A 53 -4.14 5.80 21.38
C CYS A 53 -3.60 4.94 20.21
N PRO A 54 -3.15 3.70 20.45
CA PRO A 54 -2.58 2.85 19.39
C PRO A 54 -3.61 2.51 18.31
N GLN A 55 -4.90 2.43 18.66
CA GLN A 55 -5.96 2.13 17.69
C GLN A 55 -6.08 3.18 16.57
N ALA A 56 -5.72 4.43 16.85
CA ALA A 56 -5.76 5.48 15.83
C ALA A 56 -4.65 5.34 14.77
N ASN A 57 -3.64 4.47 15.00
CA ASN A 57 -2.62 4.07 14.02
C ASN A 57 -2.87 2.67 13.44
N ALA A 58 -3.96 2.00 13.83
CA ALA A 58 -4.17 0.58 13.56
C ALA A 58 -4.13 0.23 12.07
N TYR A 59 -4.53 1.14 11.18
CA TYR A 59 -4.49 0.91 9.74
C TYR A 59 -3.06 0.83 9.19
N ALA A 60 -2.18 1.75 9.61
CA ALA A 60 -0.78 1.74 9.19
C ALA A 60 -0.05 0.54 9.79
N GLU A 61 -0.28 0.25 11.07
CA GLU A 61 0.31 -0.91 11.75
C GLU A 61 -0.15 -2.23 11.13
N ARG A 62 -1.45 -2.35 10.83
CA ARG A 62 -1.99 -3.53 10.15
C ARG A 62 -1.37 -3.69 8.77
N PHE A 63 -1.22 -2.62 8.00
CA PHE A 63 -0.57 -2.67 6.71
C PHE A 63 0.88 -3.17 6.82
N VAL A 64 1.68 -2.59 7.71
CA VAL A 64 3.08 -3.00 7.92
C VAL A 64 3.16 -4.46 8.34
N ARG A 65 2.29 -4.91 9.25
CA ARG A 65 2.21 -6.32 9.65
C ARG A 65 1.88 -7.24 8.48
N THR A 66 0.94 -6.84 7.61
CA THR A 66 0.57 -7.60 6.41
C THR A 66 1.74 -7.73 5.45
N VAL A 67 2.42 -6.63 5.10
CA VAL A 67 3.62 -6.65 4.25
C VAL A 67 4.68 -7.59 4.82
N ARG A 68 4.91 -7.54 6.13
CA ARG A 68 5.90 -8.41 6.77
C ARG A 68 5.55 -9.87 6.63
N SER A 69 4.34 -10.24 7.07
CA SER A 69 3.88 -11.63 7.08
C SER A 69 3.73 -12.25 5.69
N GLU A 70 3.39 -11.45 4.69
CA GLU A 70 3.15 -11.93 3.33
C GLU A 70 4.40 -11.89 2.45
N VAL A 71 5.35 -11.01 2.75
CA VAL A 71 6.51 -10.74 1.87
C VAL A 71 7.84 -10.79 2.59
N THR A 72 8.13 -9.86 3.49
CA THR A 72 9.52 -9.68 3.97
C THR A 72 9.97 -10.80 4.90
N ASP A 73 9.05 -11.51 5.55
CA ASP A 73 9.36 -12.68 6.37
C ASP A 73 9.59 -13.94 5.50
N ARG A 74 9.33 -13.87 4.19
CA ARG A 74 9.38 -15.00 3.24
C ARG A 74 10.38 -14.83 2.08
N ILE A 75 10.94 -13.63 1.92
CA ILE A 75 11.91 -13.31 0.87
C ILE A 75 13.21 -12.84 1.52
N LEU A 76 14.34 -13.42 1.11
CA LEU A 76 15.65 -12.92 1.49
C LEU A 76 15.94 -11.59 0.77
N ILE A 77 16.05 -10.51 1.53
CA ILE A 77 16.30 -9.17 0.99
C ILE A 77 17.80 -8.91 0.88
N PHE A 78 18.35 -9.04 -0.32
CA PHE A 78 19.76 -8.76 -0.64
C PHE A 78 20.21 -7.29 -0.51
N GLY A 79 19.29 -6.34 -0.34
CA GLY A 79 19.64 -4.94 -0.14
C GLY A 79 18.51 -3.95 -0.44
N ARG A 80 18.80 -2.65 -0.29
CA ARG A 80 17.81 -1.57 -0.40
C ARG A 80 17.12 -1.51 -1.76
N ARG A 81 17.86 -1.69 -2.86
CA ARG A 81 17.28 -1.69 -4.21
C ARG A 81 16.32 -2.87 -4.40
N HIS A 82 16.72 -4.05 -3.94
CA HIS A 82 15.87 -5.23 -3.99
C HIS A 82 14.60 -5.04 -3.16
N LEU A 83 14.73 -4.53 -1.93
CA LEU A 83 13.58 -4.21 -1.07
C LEU A 83 12.60 -3.27 -1.76
N ARG A 84 13.10 -2.20 -2.40
CA ARG A 84 12.24 -1.24 -3.11
C ARG A 84 11.49 -1.89 -4.27
N THR A 85 12.15 -2.74 -5.05
CA THR A 85 11.51 -3.49 -6.13
C THR A 85 10.40 -4.39 -5.59
N VAL A 86 10.72 -5.17 -4.55
CA VAL A 86 9.77 -6.10 -3.90
C VAL A 86 8.56 -5.35 -3.34
N LEU A 87 8.80 -4.25 -2.61
CA LEU A 87 7.71 -3.45 -2.05
C LEU A 87 6.86 -2.78 -3.12
N ASN A 88 7.45 -2.26 -4.19
CA ASN A 88 6.69 -1.64 -5.28
C ASN A 88 5.79 -2.67 -5.99
N GLU A 89 6.30 -3.87 -6.27
CA GLU A 89 5.49 -4.95 -6.84
C GLU A 89 4.37 -5.39 -5.87
N TYR A 90 4.68 -5.50 -4.58
CA TYR A 90 3.67 -5.80 -3.57
C TYR A 90 2.59 -4.72 -3.45
N ILE A 91 2.94 -3.44 -3.55
CA ILE A 91 1.97 -2.33 -3.48
C ILE A 91 0.99 -2.38 -4.66
N GLN A 92 1.47 -2.71 -5.86
CA GLN A 92 0.61 -2.92 -7.03
C GLN A 92 -0.36 -4.07 -6.78
N HIS A 93 0.14 -5.20 -6.27
CA HIS A 93 -0.70 -6.33 -5.89
C HIS A 93 -1.73 -5.95 -4.79
N TYR A 94 -1.28 -5.31 -3.71
CA TYR A 94 -2.10 -4.95 -2.55
C TYR A 94 -3.29 -4.06 -2.92
N ASN A 95 -3.05 -3.06 -3.78
CA ASN A 95 -4.07 -2.11 -4.19
C ASN A 95 -4.92 -2.62 -5.35
N GLY A 96 -4.35 -3.40 -6.27
CA GLY A 96 -5.01 -3.82 -7.51
C GLY A 96 -5.73 -5.16 -7.44
N ARG A 97 -5.14 -6.14 -6.75
CA ARG A 97 -5.52 -7.55 -6.87
C ARG A 97 -5.77 -8.27 -5.56
N ARG A 98 -5.16 -7.83 -4.45
CA ARG A 98 -5.27 -8.50 -3.16
C ARG A 98 -6.71 -8.38 -2.65
N PRO A 99 -7.39 -9.49 -2.30
CA PRO A 99 -8.73 -9.42 -1.74
C PRO A 99 -8.70 -8.91 -0.29
N HIS A 100 -9.57 -7.97 0.05
CA HIS A 100 -9.69 -7.43 1.41
C HIS A 100 -11.03 -7.82 2.02
N ARG A 101 -11.01 -8.57 3.12
CA ARG A 101 -12.24 -8.99 3.82
C ARG A 101 -13.12 -7.81 4.25
N GLY A 102 -12.50 -6.70 4.66
CA GLY A 102 -13.22 -5.47 5.02
C GLY A 102 -13.81 -4.70 3.82
N GLN A 103 -13.59 -5.17 2.59
CA GLN A 103 -14.10 -4.59 1.35
C GLN A 103 -14.81 -5.64 0.49
N GLN A 104 -15.46 -6.63 1.12
CA GLN A 104 -16.18 -7.70 0.40
C GLN A 104 -15.28 -8.43 -0.62
N LEU A 105 -14.00 -8.65 -0.28
CA LEU A 105 -12.98 -9.25 -1.13
C LEU A 105 -12.57 -8.40 -2.34
N HIS A 106 -13.02 -7.15 -2.43
CA HIS A 106 -12.52 -6.20 -3.42
C HIS A 106 -11.14 -5.63 -3.00
N PRO A 107 -10.27 -5.38 -3.97
CA PRO A 107 -9.07 -4.58 -3.79
C PRO A 107 -9.42 -3.07 -3.73
N PRO A 108 -8.61 -2.22 -3.06
CA PRO A 108 -8.88 -0.80 -2.90
C PRO A 108 -8.95 0.00 -4.22
N ARG A 109 -8.23 -0.46 -5.25
CA ARG A 109 -8.12 0.16 -6.57
C ARG A 109 -8.12 -0.96 -7.63
N PRO A 110 -9.25 -1.63 -7.88
CA PRO A 110 -9.31 -2.75 -8.81
C PRO A 110 -8.81 -2.32 -10.19
N ASP A 111 -7.81 -3.01 -10.71
CA ASP A 111 -7.29 -2.84 -12.07
C ASP A 111 -7.90 -3.86 -13.05
N HIS A 112 -8.84 -4.69 -12.58
CA HIS A 112 -9.53 -5.71 -13.37
C HIS A 112 -10.86 -6.14 -12.71
N PRO A 113 -11.86 -6.61 -13.48
CA PRO A 113 -13.07 -7.22 -12.91
C PRO A 113 -12.76 -8.48 -12.09
N ILE A 114 -13.56 -8.71 -11.04
CA ILE A 114 -13.55 -9.97 -10.29
C ILE A 114 -14.10 -11.08 -11.19
N ALA A 115 -13.38 -12.21 -11.27
CA ALA A 115 -13.76 -13.33 -12.14
C ALA A 115 -14.97 -14.10 -11.57
N ASP A 116 -15.97 -14.36 -12.41
CA ASP A 116 -16.98 -15.39 -12.19
C ASP A 116 -16.36 -16.75 -12.58
N PRO A 117 -16.29 -17.74 -11.67
CA PRO A 117 -15.64 -19.02 -11.92
C PRO A 117 -16.42 -19.93 -12.88
N SER A 118 -17.62 -19.56 -13.32
CA SER A 118 -18.55 -20.54 -13.88
C SER A 118 -18.16 -21.13 -15.23
N HIS A 119 -17.49 -20.44 -16.18
CA HIS A 119 -17.35 -20.99 -17.55
C HIS A 119 -16.11 -20.61 -18.38
N GLU A 120 -14.97 -20.21 -17.79
CA GLU A 120 -13.84 -19.70 -18.60
C GLU A 120 -12.42 -20.09 -18.17
N ARG A 121 -11.49 -20.07 -19.15
CA ARG A 121 -10.07 -20.42 -18.96
C ARG A 121 -9.36 -19.39 -18.08
N ILE A 122 -8.86 -19.84 -16.92
CA ILE A 122 -8.15 -18.99 -15.96
C ILE A 122 -6.64 -18.96 -16.28
N LYS A 123 -6.06 -17.77 -16.33
CA LYS A 123 -4.62 -17.54 -16.44
C LYS A 123 -4.05 -17.18 -15.05
N ARG A 124 -2.99 -17.87 -14.67
CA ARG A 124 -2.21 -17.56 -13.47
C ARG A 124 -1.06 -16.63 -13.83
N ARG A 125 -0.91 -15.55 -13.06
CA ARG A 125 0.23 -14.63 -13.11
C ARG A 125 1.00 -14.72 -11.80
N GLN A 126 2.27 -15.08 -11.90
CA GLN A 126 3.17 -15.12 -10.76
C GLN A 126 3.80 -13.74 -10.52
N ARG A 127 3.91 -13.38 -9.24
CA ARG A 127 4.54 -12.15 -8.73
C ARG A 127 5.56 -12.53 -7.66
N LEU A 128 6.59 -11.70 -7.49
CA LEU A 128 7.63 -11.88 -6.47
C LEU A 128 8.24 -13.30 -6.49
N GLY A 129 8.62 -13.78 -7.67
CA GLY A 129 9.20 -15.13 -7.84
C GLY A 129 8.21 -16.28 -7.56
N GLY A 130 6.90 -16.03 -7.67
CA GLY A 130 5.86 -17.04 -7.45
C GLY A 130 5.31 -17.08 -6.03
N LEU A 131 5.82 -16.25 -5.12
CA LEU A 131 5.29 -16.09 -3.77
C LEU A 131 3.83 -15.63 -3.80
N ILE A 132 3.49 -14.78 -4.75
CA ILE A 132 2.14 -14.26 -4.95
C ILE A 132 1.61 -14.76 -6.29
N ASN A 133 0.36 -15.21 -6.29
CA ASN A 133 -0.33 -15.72 -7.46
C ASN A 133 -1.59 -14.90 -7.67
N GLU A 134 -1.64 -14.21 -8.81
CA GLU A 134 -2.80 -13.49 -9.29
C GLU A 134 -3.50 -14.36 -10.35
N TYR A 135 -4.82 -14.34 -10.37
CA TYR A 135 -5.62 -15.11 -11.32
C TYR A 135 -6.48 -14.14 -12.12
N GLU A 136 -6.44 -14.27 -13.44
CA GLU A 136 -7.19 -13.43 -14.39
C GLU A 136 -7.83 -14.31 -15.48
N ARG A 137 -8.85 -13.80 -16.18
CA ARG A 137 -9.44 -14.49 -17.33
C ARG A 137 -8.44 -14.47 -18.50
N ALA A 138 -8.30 -15.59 -19.20
CA ALA A 138 -7.60 -15.60 -20.49
C ALA A 138 -8.52 -14.96 -21.54
N ALA A 139 -7.98 -14.01 -22.31
CA ALA A 139 -8.65 -13.44 -23.49
C ALA A 139 -8.87 -14.51 -24.58
#